data_AF-A0A8H6RQE1-F1
#
_entry.id   AF-A0A8H6RQE1-F1
#
_cell.length_a   1.000
_cell.length_b   1.000
_cell.length_c   1.000
_cell.angle_alpha   90.00
_cell.angle_beta   90.00
_cell.angle_gamma   90.00
#
_symmetry.space_group_name_H-M   'P 1'
#
loop_
_entity.id
_entity.type
_entity.pdbx_description
1 polymer ?
#
loop_
_entity_poly.entity_id
_entity_poly.type
_entity_poly.pdbx_seq_one_letter_code
_entity_poly.pdbx_strand_id
1 'polypeptide(L)'
;MATGKTKAALPHVMRPSSAAINFIARPALVKVGTPHTTFHINEELLCSGSEFFKAALKKDWHEEPEELYPWKEHVEAYALGDLLMDVDFKDAIMDALMVGMFTKSRQQGSYCIPGPGHRKALYEVTLPGCKARKMLAHRIADGAATVIKDSEDPAMLYDIMQILADKSQSNLIVATARCDFHEHEKGEENCYRKKFAKPFMFDDFW
;
A
#
# COMPACT_ATOMS: atom_id res chain seq x y z
N MET A 1 -23.85 23.65 65.87
CA MET A 1 -24.12 22.56 64.89
C MET A 1 -23.52 22.99 63.56
N ALA A 2 -22.39 22.39 63.18
CA ALA A 2 -21.63 22.81 62.01
C ALA A 2 -22.21 22.18 60.74
N THR A 3 -22.72 23.03 59.84
CA THR A 3 -23.16 22.67 58.49
C THR A 3 -21.94 22.35 57.63
N GLY A 4 -21.83 21.09 57.19
CA GLY A 4 -20.77 20.62 56.31
C GLY A 4 -20.81 21.32 54.96
N LYS A 5 -19.74 22.06 54.63
CA LYS A 5 -19.53 22.65 53.31
C LYS A 5 -19.19 21.52 52.32
N THR A 6 -20.09 21.24 51.39
CA THR A 6 -19.80 20.42 50.20
C THR A 6 -18.75 21.13 49.35
N LYS A 7 -17.60 20.49 49.13
CA LYS A 7 -16.58 20.93 48.16
C LYS A 7 -17.22 20.95 46.77
N ALA A 8 -17.25 22.10 46.13
CA ALA A 8 -17.60 22.22 44.72
C ALA A 8 -16.58 21.42 43.90
N ALA A 9 -17.04 20.34 43.25
CA ALA A 9 -16.21 19.60 42.30
C ALA A 9 -15.92 20.50 41.10
N LEU A 10 -14.65 20.57 40.68
CA LEU A 10 -14.23 21.20 39.42
C LEU A 10 -14.39 20.14 38.31
N PRO A 11 -15.48 20.15 37.51
CA PRO A 11 -15.82 19.05 36.62
C PRO A 11 -14.83 18.86 35.46
N HIS A 12 -14.01 19.87 35.17
CA HIS A 12 -12.95 19.83 34.16
C HIS A 12 -11.66 19.16 34.66
N VAL A 13 -11.41 19.13 35.98
CA VAL A 13 -10.12 18.68 36.54
C VAL A 13 -10.18 17.26 37.08
N MET A 14 -11.35 16.83 37.58
CA MET A 14 -11.50 15.52 38.21
C MET A 14 -12.32 14.59 37.32
N ARG A 15 -11.66 13.56 36.78
CA ARG A 15 -12.36 12.44 36.14
C ARG A 15 -13.11 11.62 37.21
N PRO A 16 -14.29 11.05 36.89
CA PRO A 16 -15.01 10.19 37.81
C PRO A 16 -14.15 8.97 38.19
N SER A 17 -14.36 8.40 39.38
CA SER A 17 -13.63 7.22 39.85
C SER A 17 -13.79 6.01 38.92
N SER A 18 -14.90 5.93 38.20
CA SER A 18 -15.15 4.93 37.16
C SER A 18 -14.26 5.07 35.92
N ALA A 19 -13.55 6.19 35.76
CA ALA A 19 -12.58 6.43 34.69
C ALA A 19 -11.12 6.27 35.16
N ALA A 20 -10.91 5.73 36.38
CA ALA A 20 -9.58 5.42 36.89
C ALA A 20 -9.05 4.16 36.19
N ILE A 21 -7.85 4.29 35.60
CA ILE A 21 -7.16 3.18 34.94
C ILE A 21 -6.68 2.16 35.98
N ASN A 22 -6.93 0.88 35.75
CA ASN A 22 -6.51 -0.18 36.65
C ASN A 22 -5.06 -0.59 36.40
N PHE A 23 -4.13 -0.02 37.18
CA PHE A 23 -2.70 -0.36 37.12
C PHE A 23 -2.32 -1.69 37.79
N ILE A 24 -3.27 -2.40 38.42
CA ILE A 24 -3.03 -3.75 38.98
C ILE A 24 -3.03 -4.80 37.87
N ALA A 25 -3.70 -4.52 36.74
CA ALA A 25 -3.72 -5.42 35.59
C ALA A 25 -2.30 -5.66 35.04
N ARG A 26 -2.06 -6.87 34.51
CA ARG A 26 -0.77 -7.26 33.95
C ARG A 26 -0.41 -6.31 32.79
N PRO A 27 0.77 -5.66 32.79
CA PRO A 27 1.15 -4.75 31.73
C PRO A 27 1.48 -5.49 30.43
N ALA A 28 1.22 -4.82 29.30
CA ALA A 28 1.69 -5.23 27.98
C ALA A 28 3.19 -4.94 27.83
N LEU A 29 3.91 -5.84 27.17
CA LEU A 29 5.31 -5.68 26.79
C LEU A 29 5.39 -5.05 25.40
N VAL A 30 5.92 -3.84 25.31
CA VAL A 30 6.08 -3.10 24.04
C VAL A 30 7.55 -3.06 23.67
N LYS A 31 7.91 -3.61 22.50
CA LYS A 31 9.27 -3.59 21.97
C LYS A 31 9.36 -2.55 20.85
N VAL A 32 10.35 -1.66 20.89
CA VAL A 32 10.49 -0.55 19.94
C VAL A 32 11.90 -0.52 19.34
N GLY A 33 11.99 -0.31 18.03
CA GLY A 33 13.24 -0.08 17.30
C GLY A 33 14.05 -1.33 16.97
N THR A 34 15.19 -1.13 16.29
CA THR A 34 16.19 -2.16 16.03
C THR A 34 17.59 -1.54 16.23
N PRO A 35 18.38 -1.96 17.23
CA PRO A 35 18.08 -3.00 18.23
C PRO A 35 16.91 -2.62 19.14
N HIS A 36 16.20 -3.62 19.64
CA HIS A 36 14.94 -3.42 20.36
C HIS A 36 15.17 -2.89 21.79
N THR A 37 14.35 -1.91 22.19
CA THR A 37 14.17 -1.51 23.60
C THR A 37 12.80 -1.99 24.08
N THR A 38 12.70 -2.51 25.31
CA THR A 38 11.45 -3.05 25.88
C THR A 38 10.86 -2.16 26.97
N PHE A 39 9.56 -1.89 26.88
CA PHE A 39 8.77 -1.12 27.84
C PHE A 39 7.63 -1.96 28.41
N HIS A 40 7.23 -1.68 29.65
CA HIS A 40 6.06 -2.28 30.29
C HIS A 40 4.99 -1.21 30.44
N ILE A 41 3.89 -1.36 29.71
CA ILE A 41 2.85 -0.32 29.62
C ILE A 41 1.51 -0.95 29.99
N ASN A 42 0.69 -0.24 30.75
CA ASN A 42 -0.66 -0.69 31.06
C ASN A 42 -1.52 -0.74 29.77
N GLU A 43 -2.19 -1.87 29.55
CA GLU A 43 -2.95 -2.12 28.32
C GLU A 43 -4.16 -1.17 28.18
N GLU A 44 -4.90 -0.94 29.26
CA GLU A 44 -6.05 -0.03 29.26
C GLU A 44 -5.62 1.39 28.90
N LEU A 45 -4.51 1.87 29.47
CA LEU A 45 -3.91 3.15 29.11
C LEU A 45 -3.54 3.20 27.62
N LEU A 46 -2.87 2.16 27.11
CA LEU A 46 -2.38 2.08 25.74
C LEU A 46 -3.53 2.07 24.71
N CYS A 47 -4.59 1.30 24.98
CA CYS A 47 -5.76 1.19 24.11
C CYS A 47 -6.70 2.39 24.21
N SER A 48 -6.78 3.06 25.37
CA SER A 48 -7.68 4.22 25.56
C SER A 48 -7.34 5.41 24.67
N GLY A 49 -6.06 5.56 24.30
CA GLY A 49 -5.56 6.66 23.48
C GLY A 49 -5.28 6.30 22.02
N SER A 50 -5.51 5.05 21.60
CA SER A 50 -5.07 4.58 20.28
C SER A 50 -5.88 3.39 19.77
N GLU A 51 -6.66 3.59 18.71
CA GLU A 51 -7.36 2.52 18.00
C GLU A 51 -6.38 1.51 17.37
N PHE A 52 -5.15 1.95 17.03
CA PHE A 52 -4.09 1.05 16.57
C PHE A 52 -3.74 0.02 17.65
N PHE A 53 -3.45 0.45 18.88
CA PHE A 53 -3.09 -0.48 19.95
C PHE A 53 -4.28 -1.33 20.41
N LYS A 54 -5.48 -0.78 20.36
CA LYS A 54 -6.73 -1.52 20.61
C LYS A 54 -6.97 -2.62 19.59
N ALA A 55 -6.66 -2.39 18.32
CA ALA A 55 -6.63 -3.45 17.31
C ALA A 55 -5.47 -4.42 17.57
N ALA A 56 -4.29 -3.88 17.91
CA ALA A 56 -3.08 -4.66 18.03
C ALA A 56 -3.04 -5.62 19.24
N LEU A 57 -3.94 -5.47 20.20
CA LEU A 57 -4.05 -6.31 21.37
C LEU A 57 -5.23 -7.29 21.32
N LYS A 58 -6.03 -7.24 20.24
CA LYS A 58 -7.02 -8.30 19.98
C LYS A 58 -6.28 -9.61 19.75
N LYS A 59 -6.59 -10.63 20.55
CA LYS A 59 -5.90 -11.93 20.52
C LYS A 59 -6.19 -12.76 19.26
N ASP A 60 -7.12 -12.29 18.44
CA ASP A 60 -7.46 -12.87 17.14
C ASP A 60 -6.62 -12.22 16.04
N TRP A 61 -5.31 -12.23 16.25
CA TRP A 61 -4.36 -12.00 15.17
C TRP A 61 -4.36 -13.23 14.29
N HIS A 62 -5.18 -13.21 13.26
CA HIS A 62 -4.87 -13.99 12.09
C HIS A 62 -3.70 -13.30 11.42
N GLU A 63 -2.52 -13.93 11.46
CA GLU A 63 -1.59 -13.74 10.35
C GLU A 63 -2.36 -14.24 9.13
N GLU A 64 -2.95 -13.31 8.37
CA GLU A 64 -3.40 -13.61 7.02
C GLU A 64 -2.22 -14.32 6.34
N PRO A 65 -2.44 -15.47 5.70
CA PRO A 65 -1.35 -16.23 5.10
C PRO A 65 -0.65 -15.33 4.09
N GLU A 66 0.48 -14.74 4.50
CA GLU A 66 1.29 -13.75 3.78
C GLU A 66 0.52 -13.17 2.60
N GLU A 67 -0.48 -12.32 2.91
CA GLU A 67 -1.50 -11.94 1.95
C GLU A 67 -0.82 -11.34 0.71
N LEU A 68 -0.82 -12.18 -0.32
CA LEU A 68 -0.59 -11.92 -1.72
C LEU A 68 -0.85 -10.43 -1.99
N TYR A 69 0.22 -9.66 -2.23
CA TYR A 69 0.17 -8.23 -2.59
C TYR A 69 -1.19 -7.89 -3.24
N PRO A 70 -1.97 -6.90 -2.76
CA PRO A 70 -3.40 -6.74 -3.06
C PRO A 70 -3.67 -6.35 -4.52
N TRP A 71 -3.37 -7.29 -5.42
CA TRP A 71 -3.29 -7.14 -6.86
C TRP A 71 -4.67 -6.84 -7.42
N LYS A 72 -5.67 -7.57 -6.93
CA LYS A 72 -7.04 -7.44 -7.40
C LYS A 72 -7.58 -6.04 -7.08
N GLU A 73 -7.37 -5.58 -5.85
CA GLU A 73 -7.83 -4.28 -5.37
C GLU A 73 -7.17 -3.14 -6.16
N HIS A 74 -5.86 -3.24 -6.43
CA HIS A 74 -5.17 -2.26 -7.25
C HIS A 74 -5.62 -2.28 -8.73
N VAL A 75 -5.89 -3.46 -9.29
CA VAL A 75 -6.43 -3.59 -10.66
C VAL A 75 -7.81 -2.96 -10.76
N GLU A 76 -8.70 -3.25 -9.81
CA GLU A 76 -10.03 -2.65 -9.73
C GLU A 76 -9.96 -1.14 -9.50
N ALA A 77 -9.03 -0.67 -8.66
CA ALA A 77 -8.78 0.75 -8.45
C ALA A 77 -8.31 1.44 -9.75
N TYR A 78 -7.43 0.82 -10.52
CA TYR A 78 -7.01 1.38 -11.80
C TYR A 78 -8.19 1.54 -12.77
N ALA A 79 -9.04 0.51 -12.87
CA ALA A 79 -10.25 0.56 -13.70
C ALA A 79 -11.27 1.59 -13.18
N LEU A 80 -11.38 1.76 -11.85
CA LEU A 80 -12.16 2.84 -11.26
C LEU A 80 -11.63 4.22 -11.69
N GLY A 81 -10.31 4.39 -11.79
CA GLY A 81 -9.69 5.60 -12.31
C GLY A 81 -10.14 5.96 -13.73
N ASP A 82 -10.39 4.96 -14.60
CA ASP A 82 -10.97 5.19 -15.93
C ASP A 82 -12.40 5.76 -15.83
N LEU A 83 -13.22 5.24 -14.91
CA LEU A 83 -14.60 5.71 -14.69
C LEU A 83 -14.64 7.12 -14.08
N LEU A 84 -13.67 7.44 -13.22
CA LEU A 84 -13.53 8.76 -12.61
C LEU A 84 -12.84 9.76 -13.53
N MET A 85 -12.23 9.30 -14.63
CA MET A 85 -11.32 10.08 -15.47
C MET A 85 -10.19 10.74 -14.67
N ASP A 86 -9.74 10.07 -13.60
CA ASP A 86 -8.72 10.59 -12.68
C ASP A 86 -7.35 10.02 -13.07
N VAL A 87 -6.64 10.79 -13.89
CA VAL A 87 -5.33 10.42 -14.43
C VAL A 87 -4.28 10.32 -13.33
N ASP A 88 -4.26 11.27 -12.40
CA ASP A 88 -3.28 11.28 -11.31
C ASP A 88 -3.47 10.08 -10.37
N PHE A 89 -4.73 9.69 -10.12
CA PHE A 89 -5.05 8.48 -9.37
C PHE A 89 -4.59 7.22 -10.10
N LYS A 90 -4.85 7.10 -11.41
CA LYS A 90 -4.38 5.95 -12.20
C LYS A 90 -2.85 5.82 -12.17
N ASP A 91 -2.13 6.93 -12.25
CA ASP A 91 -0.66 6.94 -12.21
C ASP A 91 -0.12 6.52 -10.85
N ALA A 92 -0.79 6.94 -9.76
CA ALA A 92 -0.45 6.48 -8.42
C ALA A 92 -0.69 4.97 -8.23
N ILE A 93 -1.79 4.44 -8.76
CA ILE A 93 -2.07 3.00 -8.74
C ILE A 93 -1.05 2.24 -9.60
N MET A 94 -0.64 2.78 -10.75
CA MET A 94 0.41 2.19 -11.59
C MET A 94 1.70 2.00 -10.79
N ASP A 95 2.11 3.01 -10.04
CA ASP A 95 3.33 2.94 -9.23
C ASP A 95 3.23 1.96 -8.10
N ALA A 96 2.06 1.88 -7.45
CA ALA A 96 1.82 0.86 -6.46
C ALA A 96 2.02 -0.53 -7.07
N LEU A 97 1.32 -0.84 -8.17
CA LEU A 97 1.44 -2.12 -8.88
C LEU A 97 2.91 -2.45 -9.21
N MET A 98 3.68 -1.45 -9.67
CA MET A 98 5.09 -1.61 -9.97
C MET A 98 5.95 -1.91 -8.75
N VAL A 99 5.71 -1.24 -7.62
CA VAL A 99 6.35 -1.57 -6.34
C VAL A 99 6.07 -3.03 -5.96
N GLY A 100 4.84 -3.50 -6.17
CA GLY A 100 4.48 -4.91 -6.01
C GLY A 100 5.38 -5.84 -6.84
N MET A 101 5.62 -5.52 -8.11
CA MET A 101 6.47 -6.33 -9.00
C MET A 101 7.96 -6.28 -8.66
N PHE A 102 8.44 -5.20 -8.04
CA PHE A 102 9.83 -5.02 -7.65
C PHE A 102 10.15 -5.45 -6.22
N THR A 103 9.13 -5.68 -5.40
CA THR A 103 9.32 -6.20 -4.04
C THR A 103 9.61 -7.70 -4.11
N LYS A 104 10.74 -8.12 -3.54
CA LYS A 104 11.09 -9.53 -3.44
C LYS A 104 10.23 -10.20 -2.37
N SER A 105 9.74 -11.41 -2.65
CA SER A 105 9.17 -12.27 -1.61
C SER A 105 10.23 -12.53 -0.53
N ARG A 106 9.84 -12.36 0.74
CA ARG A 106 10.72 -12.63 1.90
C ARG A 106 11.15 -14.09 1.98
N GLN A 107 10.37 -15.01 1.41
CA GLN A 107 10.62 -16.45 1.51
C GLN A 107 11.41 -17.03 0.33
N GLN A 108 11.30 -16.47 -0.88
CA GLN A 108 11.94 -17.04 -2.08
C GLN A 108 12.96 -16.14 -2.76
N GLY A 109 13.10 -14.86 -2.36
CA GLY A 109 14.02 -13.92 -3.00
C GLY A 109 13.69 -13.60 -4.47
N SER A 110 12.57 -14.11 -4.99
CA SER A 110 12.03 -13.88 -6.33
C SER A 110 11.14 -12.64 -6.35
N TYR A 111 11.07 -11.99 -7.52
CA TYR A 111 10.16 -10.87 -7.77
C TYR A 111 8.72 -11.37 -7.88
N CYS A 112 7.78 -10.63 -7.29
CA CYS A 112 6.36 -10.99 -7.30
C CYS A 112 5.71 -10.67 -8.66
N ILE A 113 5.52 -11.68 -9.51
CA ILE A 113 4.68 -11.56 -10.71
C ILE A 113 3.24 -11.92 -10.34
N PRO A 114 2.22 -11.16 -10.77
CA PRO A 114 0.82 -11.52 -10.52
C PRO A 114 0.53 -12.91 -11.06
N GLY A 115 -0.18 -13.74 -10.27
CA GLY A 115 -0.62 -15.05 -10.72
C GLY A 115 -1.63 -14.97 -11.88
N PRO A 116 -1.89 -16.09 -12.59
CA PRO A 116 -2.76 -16.10 -13.78
C PRO A 116 -4.14 -15.47 -13.56
N GLY A 117 -4.77 -15.69 -12.40
CA GLY A 117 -6.08 -15.10 -12.08
C GLY A 117 -6.05 -13.56 -12.03
N HIS A 118 -4.99 -12.97 -11.47
CA HIS A 118 -4.83 -11.51 -11.42
C HIS A 118 -4.52 -10.91 -12.79
N ARG A 119 -3.70 -11.61 -13.60
CA ARG A 119 -3.42 -11.19 -14.98
C ARG A 119 -4.69 -11.17 -15.81
N LYS A 120 -5.51 -12.23 -15.71
CA LYS A 120 -6.81 -12.30 -16.36
C LYS A 120 -7.73 -11.16 -15.92
N ALA A 121 -7.84 -10.92 -14.61
CA ALA A 121 -8.66 -9.84 -14.07
C ALA A 121 -8.27 -8.48 -14.66
N LEU A 122 -6.96 -8.17 -14.78
CA LEU A 122 -6.49 -6.93 -15.41
C LEU A 122 -7.00 -6.78 -16.85
N TYR A 123 -6.93 -7.84 -17.66
CA TYR A 123 -7.38 -7.81 -19.05
C TYR A 123 -8.91 -7.84 -19.21
N GLU A 124 -9.65 -8.29 -18.20
CA GLU A 124 -11.11 -8.24 -18.19
C GLU A 124 -11.65 -6.83 -17.88
N VAL A 125 -10.99 -6.08 -16.99
CA VAL A 125 -11.55 -4.82 -16.46
C VAL A 125 -10.97 -3.55 -17.08
N THR A 126 -9.88 -3.65 -17.85
CA THR A 126 -9.23 -2.48 -18.47
C THR A 126 -9.48 -2.42 -19.97
N LEU A 127 -9.21 -1.30 -20.63
CA LEU A 127 -9.32 -1.18 -22.09
C LEU A 127 -8.08 -1.70 -22.83
N PRO A 128 -8.22 -2.24 -24.06
CA PRO A 128 -7.08 -2.61 -24.91
C PRO A 128 -6.10 -1.44 -25.09
N GLY A 129 -4.80 -1.72 -24.98
CA GLY A 129 -3.75 -0.71 -25.16
C GLY A 129 -3.54 0.25 -23.99
N CYS A 130 -4.30 0.14 -22.89
CA CYS A 130 -4.06 0.96 -21.71
C CYS A 130 -2.67 0.70 -21.12
N LYS A 131 -2.16 1.67 -20.35
CA LYS A 131 -0.78 1.58 -19.87
C LYS A 131 -0.56 0.45 -18.87
N ALA A 132 -1.58 0.06 -18.11
CA ALA A 132 -1.49 -1.07 -17.17
C ALA A 132 -1.23 -2.41 -17.90
N ARG A 133 -1.91 -2.65 -19.03
CA ARG A 133 -1.67 -3.84 -19.86
C ARG A 133 -0.25 -3.82 -20.43
N LYS A 134 0.17 -2.68 -20.98
CA LYS A 134 1.52 -2.48 -21.52
C LYS A 134 2.60 -2.74 -20.47
N MET A 135 2.38 -2.24 -19.25
CA MET A 135 3.29 -2.43 -18.12
C MET A 135 3.45 -3.93 -17.77
N LEU A 136 2.33 -4.67 -17.63
CA LEU A 136 2.39 -6.10 -17.31
C LEU A 136 3.07 -6.90 -18.45
N ALA A 137 2.71 -6.62 -19.69
CA ALA A 137 3.32 -7.26 -20.86
C ALA A 137 4.83 -7.01 -20.89
N HIS A 138 5.25 -5.76 -20.62
CA HIS A 138 6.65 -5.40 -20.53
C HIS A 138 7.36 -6.12 -19.37
N ARG A 139 6.74 -6.24 -18.19
CA ARG A 139 7.34 -6.98 -17.08
C ARG A 139 7.59 -8.45 -17.43
N ILE A 140 6.65 -9.08 -18.11
CA ILE A 140 6.75 -10.49 -18.50
C ILE A 140 7.82 -10.68 -19.58
N ALA A 141 7.86 -9.79 -20.57
CA ALA A 141 8.87 -9.78 -21.61
C ALA A 141 10.29 -9.56 -21.05
N ASP A 142 10.44 -8.75 -20.00
CA ASP A 142 11.72 -8.42 -19.32
C ASP A 142 12.21 -9.54 -18.38
N GLY A 143 12.06 -10.81 -18.79
CA GLY A 143 12.68 -11.96 -18.13
C GLY A 143 11.79 -12.82 -17.24
N ALA A 144 10.46 -12.70 -17.33
CA ALA A 144 9.52 -13.58 -16.63
C ALA A 144 8.71 -14.48 -17.58
N ALA A 145 9.18 -14.74 -18.79
CA ALA A 145 8.48 -15.57 -19.78
C ALA A 145 8.14 -17.00 -19.30
N THR A 146 8.89 -17.53 -18.33
CA THR A 146 8.65 -18.85 -17.73
C THR A 146 7.35 -18.95 -16.92
N VAL A 147 6.68 -17.82 -16.62
CA VAL A 147 5.42 -17.78 -15.88
C VAL A 147 4.17 -17.86 -16.77
N ILE A 148 4.36 -17.85 -18.10
CA ILE A 148 3.29 -17.89 -19.11
C ILE A 148 2.74 -19.32 -19.19
N LYS A 149 1.41 -19.45 -19.27
CA LYS A 149 0.70 -20.72 -19.43
C LYS A 149 -0.23 -20.68 -20.64
N ASP A 150 -0.63 -21.83 -21.16
CA ASP A 150 -1.54 -21.90 -22.31
C ASP A 150 -2.94 -21.31 -22.02
N SER A 151 -3.27 -21.12 -20.73
CA SER A 151 -4.52 -20.53 -20.26
C SER A 151 -4.49 -19.00 -20.16
N GLU A 152 -3.43 -18.33 -20.61
CA GLU A 152 -3.37 -16.86 -20.60
C GLU A 152 -4.41 -16.22 -21.52
N ASP A 153 -4.77 -14.97 -21.21
CA ASP A 153 -5.63 -14.16 -22.07
C ASP A 153 -4.94 -13.91 -23.44
N PRO A 154 -5.61 -14.19 -24.58
CA PRO A 154 -5.02 -13.99 -25.91
C PRO A 154 -4.56 -12.55 -26.19
N ALA A 155 -5.26 -11.54 -25.65
CA ALA A 155 -4.86 -10.15 -25.79
C ALA A 155 -3.57 -9.88 -25.01
N MET A 156 -3.36 -10.53 -23.87
CA MET A 156 -2.10 -10.43 -23.12
C MET A 156 -0.94 -11.05 -23.90
N LEU A 157 -1.15 -12.21 -24.50
CA LEU A 157 -0.13 -12.86 -25.34
C LEU A 157 0.24 -11.98 -26.54
N TYR A 158 -0.76 -11.33 -27.15
CA TYR A 158 -0.53 -10.36 -28.22
C TYR A 158 0.30 -9.16 -27.75
N ASP A 159 -0.05 -8.55 -26.61
CA ASP A 159 0.69 -7.42 -26.06
C ASP A 159 2.14 -7.78 -25.72
N ILE A 160 2.39 -8.97 -25.14
CA ILE A 160 3.74 -9.48 -24.88
C ILE A 160 4.52 -9.65 -26.19
N MET A 161 3.90 -10.22 -27.23
CA MET A 161 4.53 -10.39 -28.53
C MET A 161 4.94 -9.05 -29.15
N GLN A 162 4.08 -8.02 -29.04
CA GLN A 162 4.40 -6.67 -29.52
C GLN A 162 5.64 -6.10 -28.81
N ILE A 163 5.73 -6.27 -27.49
CA ILE A 163 6.91 -5.82 -26.73
C ILE A 163 8.17 -6.59 -27.12
N LEU A 164 8.09 -7.92 -27.26
CA LEU A 164 9.25 -8.74 -27.65
C LEU A 164 9.74 -8.44 -29.08
N ALA A 165 8.84 -8.04 -29.98
CA ALA A 165 9.20 -7.63 -31.33
C ALA A 165 9.90 -6.27 -31.36
N ASP A 166 9.67 -5.41 -30.37
CA ASP A 166 10.27 -4.09 -30.28
C ASP A 166 11.65 -4.12 -29.60
N LYS A 167 12.70 -4.02 -30.42
CA LYS A 167 14.09 -4.02 -29.97
C LYS A 167 14.55 -2.73 -29.29
N SER A 168 13.72 -1.69 -29.28
CA SER A 168 14.06 -0.39 -28.70
C SER A 168 13.67 -0.25 -27.22
N GLN A 169 13.00 -1.26 -26.65
CA GLN A 169 12.48 -1.22 -25.29
C GLN A 169 13.61 -1.20 -24.26
N SER A 170 13.51 -0.26 -23.31
CA SER A 170 14.38 -0.20 -22.14
C SER A 170 13.99 -1.26 -21.10
N ASN A 171 14.84 -1.53 -20.12
CA ASN A 171 14.40 -2.37 -19.00
C ASN A 171 13.24 -1.71 -18.22
N LEU A 172 12.47 -2.52 -17.49
CA LEU A 172 11.24 -2.07 -16.87
C LEU A 172 11.44 -0.94 -15.84
N ILE A 173 12.54 -0.99 -15.08
CA ILE A 173 12.86 0.01 -14.04
C ILE A 173 13.05 1.39 -14.69
N VAL A 174 13.81 1.46 -15.78
CA VAL A 174 14.06 2.72 -16.49
C VAL A 174 12.76 3.25 -17.11
N ALA A 175 11.96 2.38 -17.74
CA ALA A 175 10.68 2.78 -18.32
C ALA A 175 9.73 3.36 -17.25
N THR A 176 9.70 2.76 -16.06
CA THR A 176 8.88 3.22 -14.93
C THR A 176 9.33 4.57 -14.39
N ALA A 177 10.65 4.78 -14.26
CA ALA A 177 11.22 6.05 -13.82
C ALA A 177 10.90 7.19 -14.80
N ARG A 178 10.78 6.87 -16.09
CA ARG A 178 10.40 7.82 -17.17
C ARG A 178 8.90 8.04 -17.32
N CYS A 179 8.09 7.39 -16.49
CA CYS A 179 6.63 7.45 -16.55
C CYS A 179 6.07 6.87 -17.85
N ASP A 180 6.77 5.93 -18.50
CA ASP A 180 6.33 5.34 -19.79
C ASP A 180 4.98 4.59 -19.68
N PHE A 181 4.64 4.17 -18.46
CA PHE A 181 3.40 3.49 -18.08
C PHE A 181 2.38 4.39 -17.38
N HIS A 182 2.65 5.69 -17.26
CA HIS A 182 1.66 6.65 -16.78
C HIS A 182 0.77 7.11 -17.93
N GLU A 183 -0.42 7.56 -17.57
CA GLU A 183 -1.49 8.05 -18.44
C GLU A 183 -1.47 9.57 -18.57
N HIS A 184 -0.69 10.28 -17.74
CA HIS A 184 -0.52 11.73 -17.86
C HIS A 184 0.04 12.16 -19.23
N GLU A 185 -0.30 13.39 -19.62
CA GLU A 185 0.25 14.02 -20.83
C GLU A 185 1.77 14.20 -20.73
N LYS A 186 2.44 14.46 -21.86
CA LYS A 186 3.89 14.67 -21.87
C LYS A 186 4.28 15.83 -20.94
N GLY A 187 5.44 15.70 -20.29
CA GLY A 187 5.95 16.68 -19.34
C GLY A 187 5.88 16.17 -17.90
N GLU A 188 6.97 16.36 -17.15
CA GLU A 188 7.06 15.89 -15.75
C GLU A 188 6.15 16.67 -14.80
N GLU A 189 5.77 17.90 -15.17
CA GLU A 189 4.79 18.73 -14.47
C GLU A 189 3.39 18.13 -14.45
N ASN A 190 3.08 17.25 -15.41
CA ASN A 190 1.80 16.58 -15.50
C ASN A 190 1.76 15.29 -14.65
N CYS A 191 2.91 14.81 -14.19
CA CYS A 191 3.00 13.61 -13.37
C CYS A 191 2.56 13.87 -11.92
N TYR A 192 1.69 12.99 -11.40
CA TYR A 192 1.22 13.05 -10.02
C TYR A 192 2.39 13.08 -9.01
N ARG A 193 3.50 12.37 -9.30
CA ARG A 193 4.69 12.33 -8.45
C ARG A 193 5.23 13.73 -8.17
N LYS A 194 5.19 14.61 -9.18
CA LYS A 194 5.67 15.99 -9.08
C LYS A 194 4.60 16.92 -8.49
N LYS A 195 3.35 16.78 -8.91
CA LYS A 195 2.22 17.58 -8.40
C LYS A 195 2.02 17.40 -6.89
N PHE A 196 2.20 16.18 -6.39
CA PHE A 196 1.94 15.81 -5.01
C PHE A 196 3.21 15.42 -4.25
N ALA A 197 4.40 15.66 -4.81
CA ALA A 197 5.64 15.58 -4.05
C ALA A 197 5.49 16.47 -2.81
N LYS A 198 5.49 15.86 -1.62
CA LYS A 198 5.64 16.65 -0.40
C LYS A 198 7.00 17.32 -0.50
N PRO A 199 7.10 18.65 -0.35
CA PRO A 199 8.39 19.28 -0.08
C PRO A 199 9.03 18.51 1.07
N PHE A 200 10.28 18.11 0.90
CA PHE A 200 10.99 17.59 2.05
C PHE A 200 10.99 18.71 3.09
N MET A 201 10.76 18.39 4.35
CA MET A 201 10.63 19.38 5.45
C MET A 201 11.86 20.32 5.59
N PHE A 202 12.93 20.06 4.83
CA PHE A 202 14.18 20.80 4.79
C PHE A 202 14.44 21.56 3.48
N ASP A 203 13.53 21.54 2.51
CA ASP A 203 13.70 22.26 1.24
C ASP A 203 13.65 23.80 1.44
N ASP A 204 13.03 24.27 2.52
CA ASP A 204 13.00 25.69 2.91
C ASP A 204 14.24 26.13 3.71
N PHE A 205 15.21 25.23 3.95
CA PHE A 205 16.40 25.49 4.77
C PHE A 205 17.71 25.55 3.97
N TRP A 206 17.62 25.61 2.63
CA TRP A 206 18.75 25.79 1.71
C TRP A 206 18.44 26.89 0.68
#